data_AF-A0A142L0E9-F1
#
_entry.id   AF-A0A142L0E9-F1
#
_cell.length_a   1.000
_cell.length_b   1.000
_cell.length_c   1.000
_cell.angle_alpha   90.00
_cell.angle_beta   90.00
_cell.angle_gamma   90.00
#
_symmetry.space_group_name_H-M   'P 1'
#
loop_
_entity.id
_entity.type
_entity.pdbx_description
1 polymer ?
#
loop_
_entity_poly.entity_id
_entity_poly.type
_entity_poly.pdbx_seq_one_letter_code
_entity_poly.pdbx_strand_id
1 'polypeptide(L)'
;MVKQLSKGLLTNYGRSLAYVALHFNRLPHHISIDELNAYFYRSTEVEGKSISYFKHAVFALRFWFRILGMEDAAIKLPSIKKKPNLTSSIIKARVQTIV
;
A
#
# COMPACT_ATOMS: atom_id res chain seq x y z
N MET A 1 13.57 10.12 -10.28
CA MET A 1 12.57 9.62 -9.31
C MET A 1 13.18 8.85 -8.14
N VAL A 2 14.06 7.86 -8.36
CA VAL A 2 14.57 6.99 -7.27
C VAL A 2 15.54 7.69 -6.30
N LYS A 3 16.36 8.64 -6.79
CA LYS A 3 17.42 9.31 -6.00
C LYS A 3 16.93 10.20 -4.84
N GLN A 4 15.63 10.52 -4.78
CA GLN A 4 15.04 11.37 -3.72
C GLN A 4 14.35 10.56 -2.60
N LEU A 5 14.32 9.22 -2.69
CA LEU A 5 13.66 8.38 -1.70
C LEU A 5 14.63 8.02 -0.57
N SER A 6 14.12 7.96 0.66
CA SER A 6 14.91 7.50 1.79
C SER A 6 15.28 6.02 1.64
N LYS A 7 16.44 5.63 2.18
CA LYS A 7 16.90 4.23 2.17
C LYS A 7 15.89 3.28 2.81
N GLY A 8 15.23 3.71 3.89
CA GLY A 8 14.19 2.92 4.57
C GLY A 8 12.96 2.70 3.72
N LEU A 9 12.50 3.72 3.00
CA LEU A 9 11.35 3.61 2.09
C LEU A 9 11.65 2.66 0.93
N LEU A 10 12.83 2.77 0.32
CA LEU A 10 13.26 1.87 -0.75
C LEU A 10 13.35 0.42 -0.26
N THR A 11 13.89 0.19 0.94
CA THR A 11 13.96 -1.14 1.56
C THR A 11 12.56 -1.72 1.79
N ASN A 12 11.62 -0.91 2.27
CA ASN A 12 10.24 -1.36 2.51
C ASN A 12 9.51 -1.68 1.20
N TYR A 13 9.69 -0.84 0.17
CA TYR A 13 9.12 -1.11 -1.16
C TYR A 13 9.71 -2.38 -1.77
N GLY A 14 11.03 -2.57 -1.66
CA GLY A 14 11.70 -3.79 -2.09
C GLY A 14 11.14 -5.04 -1.42
N ARG A 15 10.94 -5.01 -0.10
CA ARG A 15 10.30 -6.13 0.63
C ARG A 15 8.88 -6.40 0.13
N SER A 16 8.05 -5.37 -0.02
CA SER A 16 6.69 -5.55 -0.51
C SER A 16 6.65 -6.14 -1.92
N LEU A 17 7.52 -5.68 -2.82
CA LEU A 17 7.63 -6.23 -4.17
C LEU A 17 8.13 -7.67 -4.16
N ALA A 18 9.10 -8.01 -3.30
CA ALA A 18 9.60 -9.36 -3.15
C ALA A 18 8.50 -10.33 -2.68
N TYR A 19 7.65 -9.92 -1.73
CA TYR A 19 6.52 -10.75 -1.30
C TYR A 19 5.54 -11.04 -2.44
N VAL A 20 5.21 -10.03 -3.25
CA VAL A 20 4.35 -10.22 -4.43
C VAL A 20 5.04 -11.15 -5.44
N ALA A 21 6.32 -10.91 -5.74
CA ALA A 21 7.06 -11.72 -6.70
C ALA A 21 7.18 -13.19 -6.26
N LEU A 22 7.40 -13.44 -4.97
CA LEU A 22 7.46 -14.78 -4.39
C LEU A 22 6.09 -15.48 -4.41
N HIS A 23 4.99 -14.74 -4.19
CA HIS A 23 3.65 -15.31 -4.25
C HIS A 23 3.30 -15.83 -5.65
N PHE A 24 3.67 -15.09 -6.69
CA PHE A 24 3.36 -15.43 -8.08
C PHE A 24 4.49 -16.18 -8.80
N ASN A 25 5.65 -16.33 -8.16
CA ASN A 25 6.90 -16.80 -8.75
C ASN A 25 7.25 -16.08 -10.07
N ARG A 26 6.95 -14.78 -10.14
CA ARG A 26 7.06 -13.95 -11.35
C ARG A 26 7.45 -12.53 -10.98
N LEU A 27 8.06 -11.81 -11.93
CA LEU A 27 8.36 -10.39 -11.75
C LEU A 27 7.04 -9.59 -11.68
N PRO A 28 6.96 -8.54 -10.83
CA PRO A 28 5.71 -7.81 -10.62
C PRO A 28 5.06 -7.21 -11.87
N HIS A 29 5.85 -6.93 -12.92
CA HIS A 29 5.36 -6.37 -14.19
C HIS A 29 4.85 -7.43 -15.18
N HIS A 30 5.05 -8.72 -14.92
CA HIS A 30 4.49 -9.83 -15.68
C HIS A 30 3.17 -10.36 -15.09
N ILE A 31 2.71 -9.77 -13.99
CA ILE A 31 1.46 -10.14 -13.33
C ILE A 31 0.37 -9.22 -13.86
N SER A 32 -0.77 -9.79 -14.27
CA SER A 32 -1.89 -8.98 -14.74
C SER A 32 -2.49 -8.16 -13.59
N ILE A 33 -3.13 -7.04 -13.94
CA ILE A 33 -3.83 -6.19 -12.96
C ILE A 33 -4.91 -7.01 -12.21
N ASP A 34 -5.61 -7.89 -12.92
CA ASP A 34 -6.69 -8.69 -12.34
C ASP A 34 -6.16 -9.72 -11.34
N GLU A 35 -5.03 -10.36 -11.63
CA GLU A 35 -4.34 -11.24 -10.67
C GLU A 35 -3.87 -10.47 -9.44
N LEU A 36 -3.29 -9.27 -9.62
CA LEU A 36 -2.89 -8.41 -8.51
C LEU A 36 -4.10 -8.01 -7.65
N ASN A 37 -5.21 -7.63 -8.27
CA ASN A 37 -6.45 -7.29 -7.58
C ASN A 37 -7.00 -8.47 -6.78
N ALA A 38 -7.02 -9.67 -7.37
CA ALA A 38 -7.49 -10.88 -6.70
C ALA A 38 -6.59 -11.26 -5.51
N TYR A 39 -5.26 -11.17 -5.67
CA TYR A 39 -4.30 -11.39 -4.59
C TYR A 39 -4.50 -10.40 -3.43
N PHE A 40 -4.71 -9.13 -3.78
CA PHE A 40 -4.92 -8.07 -2.81
C PHE A 40 -6.23 -8.22 -2.04
N TYR A 41 -7.31 -8.58 -2.72
CA TYR A 41 -8.59 -8.91 -2.10
C TYR A 41 -8.48 -10.11 -1.16
N ARG A 42 -7.85 -11.20 -1.62
CA ARG A 42 -7.65 -12.39 -0.78
C ARG A 42 -6.78 -12.11 0.44
N SER A 43 -5.73 -11.30 0.28
CA SER A 43 -4.83 -10.92 1.37
C SER A 43 -5.52 -10.13 2.48
N THR A 44 -6.54 -9.31 2.15
CA THR A 44 -7.30 -8.56 3.15
C THR A 44 -8.37 -9.41 3.81
N GLU A 45 -9.11 -10.22 3.03
CA GLU A 45 -10.26 -10.97 3.54
C GLU A 45 -9.87 -12.28 4.25
N VAL A 46 -8.87 -13.00 3.72
CA VAL A 46 -8.52 -14.34 4.19
C VAL A 46 -7.36 -14.33 5.18
N GLU A 47 -6.33 -13.52 4.91
CA GLU A 47 -5.11 -13.50 5.73
C GLU A 47 -5.13 -12.41 6.82
N GLY A 48 -6.15 -11.53 6.82
CA GLY A 48 -6.27 -10.46 7.80
C GLY A 48 -5.11 -9.47 7.79
N LYS A 49 -4.37 -9.35 6.68
CA LYS A 49 -3.22 -8.45 6.59
C LYS A 49 -3.65 -7.00 6.81
N SER A 50 -2.81 -6.25 7.53
CA SER A 50 -3.14 -4.87 7.90
C SER A 50 -3.33 -3.97 6.66
N ILE A 51 -4.20 -2.97 6.80
CA ILE A 51 -4.40 -1.92 5.79
C ILE A 51 -3.07 -1.21 5.48
N SER A 52 -2.19 -1.06 6.49
CA SER A 52 -0.86 -0.47 6.30
C SER A 52 0.02 -1.32 5.39
N TYR A 53 0.01 -2.65 5.53
CA TYR A 53 0.71 -3.56 4.62
C TYR A 53 0.18 -3.41 3.19
N PHE A 54 -1.15 -3.44 3.02
CA PHE A 54 -1.81 -3.28 1.73
C PHE A 54 -1.40 -1.96 1.05
N LYS A 55 -1.42 -0.86 1.80
CA LYS A 55 -0.98 0.45 1.31
C LYS A 55 0.45 0.39 0.77
N HIS A 56 1.38 -0.14 1.55
CA HIS A 56 2.78 -0.22 1.16
C HIS A 56 2.98 -1.07 -0.10
N ALA A 57 2.30 -2.20 -0.21
CA ALA A 57 2.38 -3.06 -1.38
C ALA A 57 1.83 -2.39 -2.65
N VAL A 58 0.67 -1.74 -2.57
CA VAL A 58 0.09 -1.00 -3.69
C VAL A 58 0.98 0.18 -4.11
N PHE A 59 1.49 0.97 -3.17
CA PHE A 59 2.38 2.09 -3.50
C PHE A 59 3.72 1.62 -4.09
N ALA A 60 4.28 0.53 -3.58
CA ALA A 60 5.50 -0.07 -4.11
C ALA A 60 5.31 -0.57 -5.55
N LEU A 61 4.17 -1.21 -5.86
CA LEU A 61 3.83 -1.62 -7.22
C LEU A 61 3.65 -0.43 -8.14
N ARG A 62 2.88 0.60 -7.75
CA ARG A 62 2.72 1.83 -8.57
C ARG A 62 4.06 2.47 -8.87
N PHE A 63 4.94 2.52 -7.87
CA PHE A 63 6.29 3.04 -8.04
C PHE A 63 7.10 2.19 -9.03
N TRP A 64 7.04 0.86 -8.91
CA TRP A 64 7.69 -0.08 -9.82
C TRP A 64 7.23 0.10 -11.27
N PHE A 65 5.91 0.13 -11.49
CA PHE A 65 5.34 0.33 -12.83
C PHE A 65 5.72 1.70 -13.42
N ARG A 66 5.76 2.77 -12.63
CA ARG A 66 6.20 4.10 -13.09
C ARG A 66 7.67 4.12 -13.50
N ILE A 67 8.56 3.42 -12.78
CA ILE A 67 9.97 3.33 -13.18
C ILE A 67 10.12 2.63 -14.53
N LEU A 68 9.28 1.65 -14.81
CA LEU A 68 9.28 0.91 -16.08
C LEU A 68 8.53 1.64 -17.21
N GLY A 69 8.01 2.84 -16.97
CA GLY A 69 7.22 3.58 -17.97
C GLY A 69 5.80 3.03 -18.19
N MET A 70 5.32 2.15 -17.31
CA MET A 70 4.00 1.50 -17.39
C MET A 70 2.95 2.27 -16.57
N GLU A 71 2.72 3.54 -16.89
CA GLU A 71 1.83 4.41 -16.10
C GLU A 71 0.36 3.91 -16.09
N ASP A 72 -0.11 3.34 -17.20
CA ASP A 72 -1.46 2.78 -17.30
C ASP A 72 -1.70 1.65 -16.29
N ALA A 73 -0.71 0.77 -16.13
CA ALA A 73 -0.75 -0.30 -15.13
C ALA A 73 -0.69 0.28 -13.70
N ALA A 74 0.09 1.33 -13.48
CA ALA A 74 0.16 2.01 -12.20
C ALA A 74 -1.18 2.66 -11.81
N ILE A 75 -1.98 3.13 -12.76
CA ILE A 75 -3.30 3.74 -12.50
C ILE A 75 -4.34 2.66 -12.16
N LYS A 76 -4.35 1.56 -12.90
CA LYS A 76 -5.33 0.46 -12.78
C LYS A 76 -5.23 -0.34 -11.47
N LEU A 77 -4.13 -0.23 -10.72
CA LEU A 77 -4.00 -0.83 -9.39
C LEU A 77 -5.06 -0.29 -8.41
N PRO A 78 -5.49 -1.10 -7.41
CA PRO A 78 -6.62 -0.76 -6.55
C PRO A 78 -6.28 0.45 -5.67
N SER A 79 -7.10 1.49 -5.73
CA SER A 79 -6.89 2.71 -4.94
C SER A 79 -7.26 2.44 -3.48
N ILE A 80 -6.37 2.83 -2.56
CA ILE A 80 -6.69 2.73 -1.14
C ILE A 80 -7.73 3.78 -0.82
N LYS A 81 -8.99 3.37 -0.64
CA LYS A 81 -10.00 4.26 -0.05
C LYS A 81 -9.52 4.65 1.34
N LYS A 82 -9.31 5.95 1.59
CA LYS A 82 -9.11 6.47 2.94
C LYS A 82 -10.32 5.99 3.75
N LYS A 83 -10.10 5.24 4.83
CA LYS A 83 -11.11 5.19 5.89
C LYS A 83 -11.35 6.65 6.29
N PRO A 84 -12.60 7.14 6.33
CA PRO A 84 -12.86 8.44 6.92
C PRO A 84 -12.28 8.38 8.32
N ASN A 85 -11.34 9.28 8.61
CA ASN A 85 -10.82 9.43 9.96
C ASN A 85 -12.05 9.68 10.84
N LEU A 86 -12.30 8.86 11.86
CA LEU A 86 -13.02 9.39 13.01
C LEU A 86 -12.12 10.51 13.55
N THR A 87 -12.53 11.72 13.22
CA THR A 87 -11.89 12.99 13.50
C THR A 87 -11.69 13.20 15.00
N SER A 88 -10.45 13.56 15.36
CA SER A 88 -10.15 14.73 16.20
C SER A 88 -11.22 15.20 17.21
N SER A 89 -11.24 14.66 18.44
CA SER A 89 -11.86 15.33 19.61
C SER A 89 -11.66 14.61 20.97
N ILE A 90 -10.46 14.11 21.30
CA ILE A 90 -10.11 13.79 22.72
C ILE A 90 -9.00 14.72 23.27
N ILE A 91 -8.69 15.82 22.56
CA ILE A 91 -7.74 16.85 23.04
C ILE A 91 -8.44 18.19 23.34
N LYS A 92 -9.63 18.16 23.94
CA LYS A 92 -10.18 19.35 24.63
C LYS A 92 -10.91 18.94 25.91
N ALA A 93 -10.43 19.51 27.02
CA ALA A 93 -11.09 19.61 28.31
C ALA A 93 -11.14 18.36 29.22
N ARG A 94 -9.98 17.98 29.76
CA ARG A 94 -9.90 17.86 31.23
C ARG A 94 -9.85 19.29 31.79
N VAL A 95 -10.44 19.50 32.97
CA VAL A 95 -10.60 20.75 33.72
C VAL A 95 -11.85 21.58 33.40
N GLN A 96 -13.02 21.08 33.84
CA GLN A 96 -14.02 21.93 34.51
C GLN A 96 -14.92 21.06 35.40
N THR A 97 -14.55 20.93 36.66
CA THR A 97 -15.28 20.30 37.79
C THR A 97 -14.41 20.67 39.01
N ILE A 98 -14.77 21.46 40.01
CA ILE A 98 -16.01 21.99 40.58
C ILE A 98 -15.64 23.31 41.30
N VAL A 99 -16.65 24.16 41.44
CA VAL A 99 -16.73 25.40 42.24
C VAL A 99 -16.22 25.21 43.67
#